data_AF-A0AAV6AF72-F1
#
_entry.id   AF-A0AAV6AF72-F1
#
_cell.length_a   1.000
_cell.length_b   1.000
_cell.length_c   1.000
_cell.angle_alpha   90.00
_cell.angle_beta   90.00
_cell.angle_gamma   90.00
#
_symmetry.space_group_name_H-M   'P 1'
#
loop_
_entity.id
_entity.type
_entity.pdbx_description
1 polymer ?
#
loop_
_entity_poly.entity_id
_entity_poly.type
_entity_poly.pdbx_seq_one_letter_code
_entity_poly.pdbx_strand_id
1 'polypeptide(L)'
;MGEARDDPRIFLIEPELRGVIPLDRFHIPTRLKRTVRTDVLEVRIDTAFDAVLDACAAAGPGREDSWINAPIRRLYIALNARGHAHSVECWRDERLVGGLYGGTLGGAFFGESM
;
A
#
# COMPACT_ATOMS: atom_id res chain seq x y z
N MET A 1 -11.03 -6.77 6.00
CA MET A 1 -10.30 -7.76 5.16
C MET A 1 -11.30 -8.68 4.46
N GLY A 2 -10.87 -9.38 3.42
CA GLY A 2 -11.56 -10.53 2.83
C GLY A 2 -10.79 -11.82 3.11
N GLU A 3 -11.42 -13.00 2.97
CA GLU A 3 -10.72 -14.28 3.13
C GLU A 3 -9.88 -14.63 1.89
N ALA A 4 -10.42 -14.32 0.70
CA ALA A 4 -9.82 -14.59 -0.61
C ALA A 4 -10.22 -13.50 -1.61
N ARG A 5 -9.56 -13.47 -2.77
CA ARG A 5 -9.76 -12.42 -3.78
C ARG A 5 -11.15 -12.45 -4.41
N ASP A 6 -11.74 -13.63 -4.52
CA ASP A 6 -13.08 -13.89 -5.08
C ASP A 6 -14.19 -13.91 -4.01
N ASP A 7 -13.84 -13.86 -2.72
CA ASP A 7 -14.83 -13.76 -1.64
C ASP A 7 -15.52 -12.40 -1.68
N PRO A 8 -16.85 -12.32 -1.82
CA PRO A 8 -17.58 -11.04 -1.82
C PRO A 8 -17.76 -10.43 -0.43
N ARG A 9 -17.33 -11.10 0.65
CA ARG A 9 -17.54 -10.64 2.02
C ARG A 9 -16.40 -9.77 2.52
N ILE A 10 -16.70 -8.91 3.48
CA ILE A 10 -15.71 -8.16 4.27
C ILE A 10 -15.98 -8.45 5.74
N PHE A 11 -14.92 -8.60 6.51
CA PHE A 11 -14.97 -8.62 7.96
C PHE A 11 -13.96 -7.62 8.55
N LEU A 12 -14.24 -7.18 9.79
CA LEU A 12 -13.40 -6.27 10.54
C LEU A 12 -12.48 -7.05 11.49
N ILE A 13 -11.28 -6.53 11.70
CA ILE A 13 -10.30 -7.12 12.61
C ILE A 13 -9.83 -6.06 13.60
N GLU A 14 -9.85 -6.42 14.87
CA GLU A 14 -9.37 -5.62 15.99
C GLU A 14 -8.32 -6.44 16.75
N PRO A 15 -7.02 -6.28 16.42
CA PRO A 15 -5.98 -7.06 17.09
C PRO A 15 -5.71 -6.51 18.49
N GLU A 16 -5.52 -7.39 19.48
CA GLU A 16 -5.16 -6.99 20.86
C GLU A 16 -3.82 -6.23 20.91
N LEU A 17 -2.88 -6.60 20.03
CA LEU A 17 -1.60 -5.92 19.86
C LEU A 17 -1.48 -5.37 18.44
N ARG A 18 -1.13 -4.08 18.33
CA ARG A 18 -1.01 -3.39 17.03
C ARG A 18 0.46 -3.14 16.68
N GLY A 19 0.86 -3.61 15.49
CA GLY A 19 2.14 -3.21 14.89
C GLY A 19 2.11 -1.74 14.48
N VAL A 20 3.13 -0.98 14.90
CA VAL A 20 3.31 0.44 14.54
C VAL A 20 4.75 0.68 14.11
N ILE A 21 4.95 1.65 13.22
CA ILE A 21 6.27 2.11 12.78
C ILE A 21 6.44 3.57 13.21
N PRO A 22 7.12 3.85 14.34
CA PRO A 22 7.44 5.22 14.73
C PRO A 22 8.42 5.85 13.74
N LEU A 23 8.06 7.03 13.21
CA LEU A 23 8.86 7.70 12.18
C LEU A 23 10.19 8.24 12.73
N ASP A 24 10.25 8.58 14.01
CA ASP A 24 11.44 9.05 14.72
C ASP A 24 12.48 7.94 14.95
N ARG A 25 12.09 6.67 14.82
CA ARG A 25 12.94 5.49 15.04
C ARG A 25 13.01 4.55 13.84
N PHE A 26 12.59 5.01 12.67
CA PHE A 26 12.57 4.19 11.48
C PHE A 26 13.99 3.79 11.06
N HIS A 27 14.25 2.48 11.02
CA HIS A 27 15.55 1.95 10.59
C HIS A 27 15.57 1.74 9.07
N ILE A 28 16.45 2.47 8.38
CA ILE A 28 16.74 2.23 6.97
C ILE A 28 18.13 1.59 6.87
N PRO A 29 18.25 0.36 6.32
CA PRO A 29 19.54 -0.27 6.10
C PRO A 29 20.47 0.60 5.26
N THR A 30 21.76 0.64 5.59
CA THR A 30 22.77 1.51 4.92
C THR A 30 22.79 1.35 3.40
N ARG A 31 22.63 0.11 2.90
CA ARG A 31 22.58 -0.17 1.46
C ARG A 31 21.35 0.47 0.80
N LEU A 32 20.18 0.38 1.44
CA LEU A 32 18.96 1.01 0.95
C LEU A 32 19.08 2.53 0.97
N LYS A 33 19.60 3.12 2.06
CA LYS A 33 19.89 4.56 2.11
C LYS A 33 20.76 5.02 0.94
N ARG A 34 21.80 4.25 0.59
CA ARG A 34 22.65 4.56 -0.56
C ARG A 34 21.88 4.50 -1.87
N THR A 35 21.08 3.46 -2.09
CA THR A 35 20.27 3.31 -3.32
C THR A 35 19.23 4.42 -3.47
N VAL A 36 18.55 4.82 -2.39
CA VAL A 36 17.58 5.93 -2.47
C VAL A 36 18.26 7.24 -2.86
N ARG A 37 19.48 7.49 -2.38
CA ARG A 37 20.25 8.71 -2.67
C ARG A 37 20.90 8.75 -4.06
N THR A 38 20.77 7.70 -4.88
CA THR A 38 21.24 7.75 -6.27
C THR A 38 20.19 8.32 -7.22
N ASP A 39 19.01 8.71 -6.71
CA ASP A 39 17.90 9.30 -7.48
C ASP A 39 17.49 8.46 -8.71
N VAL A 40 17.67 7.14 -8.61
CA VAL A 40 17.26 6.16 -9.65
C VAL A 40 15.79 5.78 -9.56
N LEU A 41 15.12 6.24 -8.51
CA LEU A 41 13.69 6.05 -8.27
C LEU A 41 13.05 7.42 -8.11
N GLU A 42 11.93 7.64 -8.79
CA GLU A 42 11.07 8.78 -8.59
C GLU A 42 9.89 8.37 -7.68
N VAL A 43 9.61 9.17 -6.66
CA VAL A 43 8.47 8.94 -5.77
C VAL A 43 7.33 9.88 -6.15
N ARG A 44 6.18 9.32 -6.50
CA ARG A 44 4.94 10.07 -6.78
C ARG A 44 3.88 9.71 -5.74
N ILE A 45 2.89 10.59 -5.56
CA ILE A 45 1.78 10.41 -4.63
C ILE A 45 0.48 10.62 -5.39
N ASP A 46 -0.48 9.71 -5.22
CA ASP A 46 -1.82 9.77 -5.80
C ASP A 46 -1.85 9.96 -7.33
N THR A 47 -0.84 9.45 -8.06
CA THR A 47 -0.82 9.50 -9.52
C THR A 47 -1.24 8.18 -10.17
N ALA A 48 -1.19 7.08 -9.42
CA ALA A 48 -1.52 5.74 -9.91
C ALA A 48 -2.13 4.82 -8.83
N PHE A 49 -3.07 5.36 -8.03
CA PHE A 49 -3.70 4.63 -6.91
C PHE A 49 -4.26 3.27 -7.30
N ASP A 50 -5.09 3.21 -8.35
CA ASP A 50 -5.67 1.96 -8.87
C ASP A 50 -4.59 0.94 -9.24
N ALA A 51 -3.51 1.38 -9.88
CA ALA A 51 -2.42 0.51 -10.31
C ALA A 51 -1.65 -0.07 -9.12
N VAL A 52 -1.41 0.74 -8.08
CA VAL A 52 -0.79 0.27 -6.82
C VAL A 52 -1.71 -0.75 -6.13
N LEU A 53 -3.00 -0.44 -6.00
CA LEU A 53 -3.97 -1.32 -5.38
C LEU A 53 -4.09 -2.67 -6.11
N ASP A 54 -4.14 -2.63 -7.44
CA ASP A 54 -4.21 -3.83 -8.28
C ASP A 54 -2.90 -4.64 -8.23
N ALA A 55 -1.74 -3.98 -8.17
CA ALA A 55 -0.45 -4.63 -7.97
C ALA A 55 -0.36 -5.31 -6.59
N CYS A 56 -0.80 -4.62 -5.53
CA CYS A 56 -0.88 -5.20 -4.18
C CYS A 56 -1.87 -6.37 -4.11
N ALA A 57 -2.86 -6.45 -5.00
CA ALA A 57 -3.83 -7.53 -5.06
C ALA A 57 -3.43 -8.69 -5.99
N ALA A 58 -2.38 -8.52 -6.80
CA ALA A 58 -1.96 -9.50 -7.78
C ALA A 58 -1.29 -10.72 -7.14
N ALA A 59 -1.46 -11.88 -7.78
CA ALA A 59 -0.71 -13.07 -7.42
C ALA A 59 0.78 -12.89 -7.80
N GLY A 60 1.66 -13.46 -6.98
CA GLY A 60 3.10 -13.41 -7.18
C GLY A 60 3.81 -14.60 -6.53
N PRO A 61 5.14 -14.70 -6.70
CA PRO A 61 5.92 -15.78 -6.10
C PRO A 61 5.72 -15.83 -4.58
N GLY A 62 5.20 -16.94 -4.06
CA GLY A 62 4.91 -17.11 -2.63
C GLY A 62 3.60 -16.47 -2.14
N ARG A 63 2.80 -15.88 -3.05
CA ARG A 63 1.48 -15.32 -2.77
C ARG A 63 0.53 -15.61 -3.92
N GLU A 64 -0.13 -16.75 -3.86
CA GLU A 64 -1.06 -17.19 -4.90
C GLU A 64 -2.44 -16.53 -4.79
N ASP A 65 -2.76 -15.96 -3.62
CA ASP A 65 -4.04 -15.31 -3.34
C ASP A 65 -3.88 -14.01 -2.51
N SER A 66 -4.95 -13.22 -2.43
CA SER A 66 -4.99 -11.91 -1.79
C SER A 66 -6.30 -11.68 -1.05
N TRP A 67 -6.21 -11.09 0.14
CA TRP A 67 -7.38 -10.62 0.89
C TRP A 67 -8.05 -9.38 0.25
N ILE A 68 -7.39 -8.73 -0.72
CA ILE A 68 -7.91 -7.55 -1.44
C ILE A 68 -8.91 -8.02 -2.51
N ASN A 69 -10.16 -8.14 -2.10
CA ASN A 69 -11.28 -8.53 -2.96
C ASN A 69 -11.96 -7.31 -3.62
N ALA A 70 -12.94 -7.58 -4.50
CA ALA A 70 -13.65 -6.52 -5.23
C ALA A 70 -14.36 -5.48 -4.33
N PRO A 71 -15.04 -5.87 -3.23
CA PRO A 71 -15.54 -4.91 -2.23
C PRO A 71 -14.48 -3.98 -1.65
N ILE A 72 -13.33 -4.51 -1.20
CA ILE A 72 -12.22 -3.73 -0.65
C ILE A 72 -11.67 -2.78 -1.71
N ARG A 73 -11.49 -3.27 -2.95
CA ARG A 73 -11.01 -2.44 -4.05
C ARG A 73 -11.90 -1.21 -4.24
N ARG A 74 -13.22 -1.41 -4.32
CA ARG A 74 -14.20 -0.32 -4.47
C ARG A 74 -14.17 0.66 -3.29
N LEU A 75 -14.04 0.16 -2.06
CA LEU A 75 -13.96 0.98 -0.86
C LEU A 75 -12.74 1.91 -0.90
N TYR A 76 -11.56 1.37 -1.19
CA TYR A 76 -10.32 2.15 -1.17
C TYR A 76 -10.26 3.19 -2.30
N ILE A 77 -10.76 2.86 -3.49
CA ILE A 77 -10.90 3.85 -4.57
C ILE A 77 -11.85 4.98 -4.16
N ALA A 78 -12.98 4.64 -3.52
CA ALA A 78 -13.92 5.63 -3.04
C ALA A 78 -13.33 6.50 -1.91
N LEU A 79 -12.43 5.96 -1.09
CA LEU A 79 -11.70 6.72 -0.05
C LEU A 79 -10.61 7.62 -0.67
N ASN A 80 -9.89 7.14 -1.69
CA ASN A 80 -8.90 7.94 -2.40
C ASN A 80 -9.55 9.14 -3.10
N ALA A 81 -10.67 8.92 -3.79
CA ALA A 81 -11.46 10.00 -4.39
C ALA A 81 -11.97 11.04 -3.38
N ARG A 82 -12.02 10.70 -2.09
CA ARG A 82 -12.41 11.60 -0.99
C ARG A 82 -11.22 12.20 -0.23
N GLY A 83 -9.98 11.87 -0.62
CA GLY A 83 -8.77 12.33 0.05
C GLY A 83 -8.51 11.67 1.40
N HIS A 84 -9.03 10.45 1.62
CA HIS A 84 -8.84 9.68 2.86
C HIS A 84 -7.93 8.46 2.68
N ALA A 85 -7.64 8.07 1.45
CA ALA A 85 -6.67 7.05 1.13
C ALA A 85 -5.68 7.57 0.10
N HIS A 86 -4.43 7.17 0.21
CA HIS A 86 -3.35 7.64 -0.64
C HIS A 86 -2.46 6.51 -1.12
N SER A 87 -1.88 6.68 -2.30
CA SER A 87 -0.79 5.84 -2.80
C SER A 87 0.53 6.57 -2.73
N VAL A 88 1.58 5.83 -2.38
CA VAL A 88 2.98 6.24 -2.54
C VAL A 88 3.58 5.30 -3.57
N GLU A 89 4.09 5.85 -4.65
CA GLU A 89 4.45 5.10 -5.85
C GLU A 89 5.93 5.26 -6.14
N CYS A 90 6.60 4.14 -6.42
CA CYS A 90 8.00 4.12 -6.84
C CYS A 90 8.07 3.90 -8.34
N TRP A 91 8.65 4.87 -9.05
CA TRP A 91 8.79 4.87 -10.49
C TRP A 91 10.25 4.77 -10.89
N ARG A 92 10.51 4.09 -12.01
CA ARG A 92 11.83 4.04 -12.65
C ARG A 92 11.63 4.03 -14.16
N ASP A 93 12.26 4.97 -14.86
CA ASP A 93 12.15 5.09 -16.32
C ASP A 93 10.67 5.11 -16.79
N GLU A 94 9.83 5.93 -16.12
CA GLU A 94 8.35 6.02 -16.32
C GLU A 94 7.56 4.73 -16.08
N ARG A 95 8.17 3.71 -15.48
CA ARG A 95 7.51 2.47 -15.10
C ARG A 95 7.26 2.42 -13.60
N LEU A 96 6.04 2.12 -13.20
CA LEU A 96 5.70 1.78 -11.82
C LEU A 96 6.42 0.48 -11.44
N VAL A 97 7.35 0.55 -10.49
CA VAL A 97 8.17 -0.59 -10.02
C VAL A 97 7.81 -1.05 -8.62
N GLY A 98 6.90 -0.35 -7.95
CA GLY A 98 6.35 -0.72 -6.65
C GLY A 98 5.53 0.42 -6.07
N GLY A 99 4.86 0.16 -4.97
CA GLY A 99 4.12 1.19 -4.27
C GLY A 99 3.54 0.67 -2.98
N LEU A 100 2.90 1.57 -2.25
CA LEU A 100 2.15 1.28 -1.05
C LEU A 100 0.85 2.09 -1.12
N TYR A 101 -0.25 1.54 -0.61
CA TYR A 101 -1.46 2.33 -0.38
C TYR A 101 -1.90 2.25 1.07
N GLY A 102 -2.66 3.25 1.51
CA GLY A 102 -3.16 3.28 2.87
C GLY A 102 -4.07 4.45 3.18
N GLY A 103 -4.71 4.40 4.36
CA GLY A 103 -5.60 5.45 4.83
C GLY A 103 -4.90 6.50 5.71
N THR A 104 -5.43 7.71 5.78
CA THR A 104 -4.99 8.74 6.73
C THR A 104 -6.08 9.05 7.75
N LEU A 105 -5.67 9.20 9.01
CA LEU A 105 -6.53 9.74 10.07
C LEU A 105 -5.69 10.58 11.01
N GLY A 106 -5.90 11.90 10.97
CA GLY A 106 -5.10 12.85 11.73
C GLY A 106 -3.62 12.76 11.37
N GLY A 107 -2.76 12.59 12.37
CA GLY A 107 -1.31 12.46 12.20
C GLY A 107 -0.80 11.04 11.89
N ALA A 108 -1.70 10.08 11.66
CA ALA A 108 -1.34 8.69 11.42
C ALA A 108 -1.68 8.24 10.00
N PHE A 109 -0.79 7.43 9.44
CA PHE A 109 -0.97 6.73 8.17
C PHE A 109 -1.08 5.23 8.42
N PHE A 110 -2.16 4.63 7.92
CA PHE A 110 -2.48 3.21 8.04
C PHE A 110 -2.08 2.53 6.74
N GLY A 111 -0.83 2.04 6.69
CA GLY A 111 -0.34 1.30 5.54
C GLY A 111 -1.04 -0.05 5.40
N GLU A 112 -1.76 -0.23 4.30
CA GLU A 112 -2.61 -1.41 4.09
C GLU A 112 -1.85 -2.53 3.40
N SER A 113 -1.14 -2.21 2.33
CA SER A 113 -0.33 -3.17 1.58
C SER A 113 0.74 -2.47 0.75
N MET A 114 1.77 -3.22 0.40
CA MET A 114 2.89 -2.83 -0.46
C MET A 114 3.37 -4.02 -1.28
#